data_AF-A0A1Y6K922-F1
#
_entry.id   AF-A0A1Y6K922-F1
#
_cell.length_a   1.000
_cell.length_b   1.000
_cell.length_c   1.000
_cell.angle_alpha   90.00
_cell.angle_beta   90.00
_cell.angle_gamma   90.00
#
_symmetry.space_group_name_H-M   'P 1'
#
loop_
_entity.id
_entity.type
_entity.pdbx_description
1 polymer ?
#
loop_
_entity_poly.entity_id
_entity_poly.type
_entity_poly.pdbx_seq_one_letter_code
_entity_poly.pdbx_strand_id
1 'polypeptide(L)'
;MTTIIRPGAGILYMKVGKHAQESLADIIKRKSEEIKKAGFSMWGYGGNTCHPTTMVQPFAEDMQKRGAPIFLCMQAMESKHEAAPVRAQEYSVDGLKWQEIPKDINVLGSRYALMIKSLREEDHVLKLHETRVAVGPNAGRVGNRYIKGRVDKACLLVDEKPELANQSENSDVNINLVAELVDPYSVFLRDPR
;
A
#
# COMPACT_ATOMS: atom_id res chain seq x y z
N MET A 1 -8.87 12.05 16.18
CA MET A 1 -7.71 11.74 15.32
C MET A 1 -7.26 10.34 15.66
N THR A 2 -7.20 9.46 14.67
CA THR A 2 -6.68 8.12 14.88
C THR A 2 -5.15 8.18 14.88
N THR A 3 -4.48 7.20 15.50
CA THR A 3 -3.01 7.19 15.59
C THR A 3 -2.33 7.06 14.23
N ILE A 4 -3.10 6.65 13.21
CA ILE A 4 -2.67 6.35 11.84
C ILE A 4 -2.65 7.61 10.95
N ILE A 5 -3.78 8.33 10.86
CA ILE A 5 -3.90 9.53 10.01
C ILE A 5 -3.75 10.77 10.89
N ARG A 6 -2.53 11.27 10.97
CA ARG A 6 -2.16 12.45 11.75
C ARG A 6 -1.05 13.25 11.06
N PRO A 7 -0.90 14.54 11.37
CA PRO A 7 0.19 15.36 10.82
C PRO A 7 1.56 14.67 10.96
N GLY A 8 2.34 14.66 9.87
CA GLY A 8 3.65 14.01 9.78
C GLY A 8 3.61 12.49 9.58
N ALA A 9 2.43 11.86 9.53
CA ALA A 9 2.32 10.42 9.27
C ALA A 9 2.69 10.07 7.81
N GLY A 10 3.37 8.93 7.64
CA GLY A 10 3.64 8.32 6.36
C GLY A 10 2.56 7.29 6.02
N ILE A 11 1.89 7.49 4.89
CA ILE A 11 0.80 6.64 4.41
C ILE A 11 1.17 6.09 3.03
N LEU A 12 1.04 4.78 2.85
CA LEU A 12 0.93 4.20 1.52
C LEU A 12 -0.56 4.08 1.20
N TYR A 13 -1.08 4.99 0.39
CA TYR A 13 -2.48 4.95 -0.03
C TYR A 13 -2.65 3.96 -1.19
N MET A 14 -3.73 3.18 -1.18
CA MET A 14 -4.10 2.29 -2.28
C MET A 14 -5.62 2.18 -2.45
N LYS A 15 -6.09 2.18 -3.70
CA LYS A 15 -7.45 1.73 -4.03
C LYS A 15 -7.44 0.22 -4.16
N VAL A 16 -8.33 -0.44 -3.44
CA VAL A 16 -8.42 -1.90 -3.42
C VAL A 16 -9.82 -2.34 -3.80
N GLY A 17 -9.92 -3.44 -4.52
CA GLY A 17 -11.20 -4.03 -4.89
C GLY A 17 -11.04 -5.52 -5.09
N LYS A 18 -12.02 -6.14 -5.73
CA LYS A 18 -11.95 -7.54 -6.14
C LYS A 18 -10.63 -7.78 -6.90
N HIS A 19 -9.91 -8.83 -6.50
CA HIS A 19 -8.64 -9.23 -7.13
C HIS A 19 -8.64 -10.75 -7.29
N ALA A 20 -8.17 -11.25 -8.43
CA ALA A 20 -8.04 -12.69 -8.71
C ALA A 20 -9.32 -13.52 -8.39
N GLN A 21 -10.49 -12.99 -8.75
CA GLN A 21 -11.82 -13.59 -8.51
C GLN A 21 -12.27 -13.70 -7.04
N GLU A 22 -11.47 -13.22 -6.09
CA GLU A 22 -11.73 -13.27 -4.65
C GLU A 22 -12.41 -11.98 -4.15
N SER A 23 -13.39 -12.10 -3.24
CA SER A 23 -14.02 -10.92 -2.61
C SER A 23 -13.04 -10.22 -1.67
N LEU A 24 -13.27 -8.94 -1.37
CA LEU A 24 -12.40 -8.23 -0.42
C LEU A 24 -12.43 -8.88 0.96
N ALA A 25 -13.59 -9.38 1.40
CA ALA A 25 -13.74 -10.10 2.67
C ALA A 25 -12.93 -11.41 2.72
N ASP A 26 -12.95 -12.18 1.63
CA ASP A 26 -12.17 -13.41 1.53
C ASP A 26 -10.66 -13.11 1.52
N ILE A 27 -10.23 -12.07 0.78
CA ILE A 27 -8.85 -11.59 0.80
C ILE A 27 -8.44 -11.23 2.24
N ILE A 28 -9.25 -10.45 2.97
CA ILE A 28 -8.94 -10.05 4.35
C ILE A 28 -8.79 -11.27 5.24
N LYS A 29 -9.73 -12.22 5.16
CA LYS A 29 -9.71 -13.45 5.96
C LYS A 29 -8.43 -14.24 5.70
N ARG A 30 -8.11 -14.50 4.44
CA ARG A 30 -6.90 -15.24 4.05
C ARG A 30 -5.62 -14.53 4.48
N LYS A 31 -5.53 -13.21 4.24
CA LYS A 31 -4.36 -12.40 4.63
C LYS A 31 -4.17 -12.36 6.15
N SER A 32 -5.25 -12.34 6.91
CA SER A 32 -5.20 -12.41 8.37
C SER A 32 -4.70 -13.78 8.86
N GLU A 33 -5.11 -14.87 8.22
CA GLU A 33 -4.58 -16.21 8.53
C GLU A 33 -3.10 -16.36 8.16
N GLU A 34 -2.68 -15.80 7.03
CA GLU A 34 -1.27 -15.75 6.62
C GLU A 34 -0.41 -15.06 7.69
N ILE A 35 -0.84 -13.88 8.17
CA ILE A 35 -0.16 -13.15 9.24
C ILE A 35 -0.11 -13.99 10.52
N LYS A 36 -1.20 -14.67 10.89
CA LYS A 36 -1.25 -15.51 12.10
C LYS A 36 -0.27 -16.69 12.03
N LYS A 37 -0.08 -17.28 10.85
CA LYS A 37 0.78 -18.47 10.66
C LYS A 37 2.26 -18.11 10.44
N ALA A 38 2.53 -17.11 9.61
CA ALA A 38 3.88 -16.75 9.17
C ALA A 38 4.45 -15.50 9.86
N GLY A 39 3.65 -14.79 10.67
CA GLY A 39 4.02 -13.51 11.30
C GLY A 39 3.91 -12.30 10.37
N PHE A 40 3.66 -12.51 9.07
CA PHE A 40 3.44 -11.48 8.07
C PHE A 40 2.64 -12.03 6.89
N SER A 41 2.24 -11.13 6.00
CA SER A 41 1.66 -11.46 4.71
C SER A 41 2.19 -10.52 3.64
N MET A 42 1.95 -10.87 2.38
CA MET A 42 2.36 -10.11 1.21
C MET A 42 1.12 -9.60 0.46
N TRP A 43 0.94 -8.28 0.42
CA TRP A 43 -0.14 -7.63 -0.33
C TRP A 43 0.31 -7.34 -1.76
N GLY A 44 -0.15 -8.18 -2.70
CA GLY A 44 0.23 -8.10 -4.11
C GLY A 44 -0.31 -6.85 -4.80
N TYR A 45 0.50 -6.24 -5.65
CA TYR A 45 0.11 -5.14 -6.52
C TYR A 45 0.90 -5.13 -7.84
N GLY A 46 0.46 -4.31 -8.78
CA GLY A 46 1.09 -4.15 -10.09
C GLY A 46 1.08 -2.71 -10.60
N GLY A 47 1.52 -2.51 -11.83
CA GLY A 47 1.61 -1.20 -12.48
C GLY A 47 2.95 -0.48 -12.25
N ASN A 48 2.99 0.79 -12.66
CA ASN A 48 4.24 1.58 -12.74
C ASN A 48 4.46 2.51 -11.54
N THR A 49 3.47 2.67 -10.67
CA THR A 49 3.58 3.49 -9.45
C THR A 49 3.96 2.63 -8.25
N CYS A 50 4.60 3.25 -7.25
CA CYS A 50 5.09 2.56 -6.05
C CYS A 50 6.04 1.40 -6.35
N HIS A 51 7.01 1.60 -7.24
CA HIS A 51 8.06 0.61 -7.50
C HIS A 51 8.84 0.28 -6.20
N PRO A 52 9.22 -0.99 -5.93
CA PRO A 52 9.83 -1.39 -4.66
C PRO A 52 11.06 -0.55 -4.30
N THR A 53 12.09 -0.54 -5.14
CA THR A 53 13.41 0.03 -4.80
C THR A 53 13.57 1.53 -5.05
N THR A 54 12.67 2.14 -5.82
CA THR A 54 12.78 3.56 -6.21
C THR A 54 11.71 4.44 -5.56
N MET A 55 10.72 3.83 -4.91
CA MET A 55 9.64 4.56 -4.25
C MET A 55 9.35 4.01 -2.86
N VAL A 56 8.87 2.77 -2.73
CA VAL A 56 8.32 2.29 -1.46
C VAL A 56 9.41 2.09 -0.41
N GLN A 57 10.51 1.41 -0.75
CA GLN A 57 11.62 1.19 0.18
C GLN A 57 12.28 2.52 0.61
N PRO A 58 12.65 3.45 -0.30
CA PRO A 58 13.21 4.74 0.12
C PRO A 58 12.25 5.57 1.01
N PHE A 59 10.95 5.57 0.69
CA PHE A 59 9.95 6.21 1.54
C PHE A 59 9.90 5.57 2.92
N ALA A 60 9.93 4.23 2.96
CA ALA A 60 9.85 3.50 4.21
C ALA A 60 11.07 3.74 5.11
N GLU A 61 12.26 3.74 4.52
CA GLU A 61 13.51 4.02 5.22
C GLU A 61 13.52 5.44 5.81
N ASP A 62 13.00 6.44 5.10
CA ASP A 62 12.87 7.80 5.61
C ASP A 62 11.91 7.87 6.82
N MET A 63 10.77 7.20 6.74
CA MET A 63 9.83 7.11 7.87
C MET A 63 10.43 6.38 9.08
N GLN A 64 11.16 5.29 8.84
CA GLN A 64 11.84 4.54 9.89
C GLN A 64 12.93 5.38 10.58
N LYS A 65 13.70 6.19 9.83
CA LYS A 65 14.68 7.14 10.40
C LYS A 65 14.04 8.16 11.33
N ARG A 66 12.76 8.50 11.10
CA ARG A 66 11.96 9.39 11.96
C ARG A 66 11.29 8.66 13.14
N GLY A 67 11.51 7.36 13.29
CA GLY A 67 10.88 6.54 14.33
C GLY A 67 9.37 6.34 14.13
N ALA A 68 8.88 6.52 12.90
CA ALA A 68 7.46 6.47 12.58
C ALA A 68 7.12 5.23 11.72
N PRO A 69 6.05 4.49 12.07
CA PRO A 69 5.59 3.37 11.26
C PRO A 69 4.97 3.88 9.94
N ILE A 70 4.82 2.97 8.98
CA ILE A 70 4.13 3.24 7.73
C ILE A 70 2.88 2.39 7.68
N PHE A 71 1.75 3.02 7.39
CA PHE A 71 0.48 2.34 7.23
C PHE A 71 0.07 2.31 5.75
N LEU A 72 -0.22 1.12 5.26
CA LEU A 72 -1.01 0.93 4.05
C LEU A 72 -2.47 1.26 4.38
N CYS A 73 -2.97 2.36 3.81
CA CYS A 73 -4.35 2.82 3.95
C CYS A 73 -5.10 2.55 2.65
N MET A 74 -6.13 1.72 2.73
CA MET A 74 -6.81 1.17 1.56
C MET A 74 -8.25 1.67 1.46
N GLN A 75 -8.57 2.30 0.33
CA GLN A 75 -9.93 2.67 -0.05
C GLN A 75 -10.56 1.52 -0.82
N ALA A 76 -11.65 0.95 -0.30
CA ALA A 76 -12.40 -0.06 -1.03
C ALA A 76 -13.11 0.56 -2.25
N MET A 77 -13.08 -0.12 -3.38
CA MET A 77 -13.80 0.25 -4.59
C MET A 77 -14.24 -0.99 -5.38
N GLU A 78 -15.26 -0.82 -6.21
CA GLU A 78 -15.64 -1.82 -7.20
C GLU A 78 -14.61 -1.84 -8.34
N SER A 79 -13.70 -2.81 -8.29
CA SER A 79 -12.71 -3.04 -9.34
C SER A 79 -13.20 -4.11 -10.32
N LYS A 80 -13.00 -3.87 -11.62
CA LYS A 80 -13.18 -4.86 -12.71
C LYS A 80 -11.84 -5.48 -13.15
N HIS A 81 -10.75 -5.25 -12.41
CA HIS A 81 -9.43 -5.74 -12.79
C HIS A 81 -9.31 -7.24 -12.51
N GLU A 82 -9.09 -8.02 -13.56
CA GLU A 82 -8.84 -9.46 -13.46
C GLU A 82 -7.39 -9.74 -13.86
N ALA A 83 -6.58 -10.13 -12.88
CA ALA A 83 -5.27 -10.73 -13.11
C ALA A 83 -5.42 -12.25 -13.09
N ALA A 84 -4.64 -12.95 -13.92
CA ALA A 84 -4.56 -14.41 -13.84
C ALA A 84 -4.12 -14.82 -12.43
N PRO A 85 -4.79 -15.78 -11.77
CA PRO A 85 -4.55 -16.14 -10.36
C PRO A 85 -3.29 -17.01 -10.20
N VAL A 86 -2.19 -16.64 -10.87
CA VAL A 86 -0.92 -17.37 -10.78
C VAL A 86 -0.21 -16.98 -9.49
N ARG A 87 0.08 -17.98 -8.64
CA ARG A 87 0.82 -17.78 -7.39
C ARG A 87 2.29 -17.54 -7.68
N ALA A 88 2.83 -16.40 -7.26
CA ALA A 88 4.27 -16.19 -7.21
C ALA A 88 4.90 -17.21 -6.26
N GLN A 89 6.06 -17.78 -6.61
CA GLN A 89 6.77 -18.70 -5.70
C GLN A 89 8.05 -18.10 -5.14
N GLU A 90 8.58 -17.05 -5.75
CA GLU A 90 9.77 -16.38 -5.24
C GLU A 90 9.56 -14.87 -5.13
N TYR A 91 10.25 -14.27 -4.16
CA TYR A 91 10.33 -12.84 -3.97
C TYR A 91 11.77 -12.36 -3.89
N SER A 92 11.99 -11.07 -4.13
CA SER A 92 13.30 -10.44 -4.04
C SER A 92 13.18 -9.02 -3.51
N VAL A 93 14.13 -8.59 -2.69
CA VAL A 93 14.18 -7.20 -2.17
C VAL A 93 14.79 -6.26 -3.21
N ASP A 94 15.79 -6.74 -3.96
CA ASP A 94 16.62 -5.97 -4.89
C ASP A 94 16.37 -6.32 -6.38
N GLY A 95 15.60 -7.37 -6.65
CA GLY A 95 15.37 -7.91 -7.99
C GLY A 95 16.49 -8.83 -8.49
N LEU A 96 17.52 -9.07 -7.68
CA LEU A 96 18.71 -9.84 -8.03
C LEU A 96 18.76 -11.16 -7.25
N LYS A 97 18.56 -11.11 -5.94
CA LYS A 97 18.58 -12.27 -5.04
C LYS A 97 17.16 -12.71 -4.74
N TRP A 98 16.85 -13.94 -5.11
CA TRP A 98 15.51 -14.50 -5.00
C TRP A 98 15.42 -15.51 -3.87
N GLN A 99 14.29 -15.49 -3.17
CA GLN A 99 13.97 -16.33 -2.03
C GLN A 99 12.59 -16.93 -2.21
N GLU A 100 12.38 -18.14 -1.73
CA GLU A 100 11.06 -18.78 -1.77
C GLU A 100 10.04 -18.02 -0.90
N ILE A 101 8.84 -17.83 -1.43
CA ILE A 101 7.70 -17.33 -0.66
C ILE A 101 7.20 -18.45 0.26
N PRO A 102 7.06 -18.20 1.58
CA PRO A 102 6.55 -19.19 2.52
C PRO A 102 5.27 -19.87 2.01
N LYS A 103 5.17 -21.18 2.22
CA LYS A 103 4.05 -22.00 1.70
C LYS A 103 2.69 -21.52 2.18
N ASP A 104 2.63 -20.94 3.37
CA ASP A 104 1.39 -20.38 3.93
C ASP A 104 0.94 -19.09 3.25
N ILE A 105 1.83 -18.36 2.57
CA ILE A 105 1.55 -17.06 1.97
C ILE A 105 1.16 -17.24 0.49
N ASN A 106 0.02 -16.67 0.12
CA ASN A 106 -0.50 -16.67 -1.24
C ASN A 106 -0.53 -15.25 -1.82
N VAL A 107 0.31 -15.03 -2.83
CA VAL A 107 0.32 -13.79 -3.62
C VAL A 107 0.05 -14.14 -5.07
N LEU A 108 -1.08 -13.68 -5.58
CA LEU A 108 -1.60 -14.08 -6.88
C LEU A 108 -1.50 -12.90 -7.86
N GLY A 109 -1.15 -13.18 -9.11
CA GLY A 109 -1.30 -12.25 -10.24
C GLY A 109 -0.61 -10.90 -10.09
N SER A 110 0.47 -10.83 -9.30
CA SER A 110 1.11 -9.58 -8.89
C SER A 110 2.58 -9.55 -9.28
N ARG A 111 3.08 -8.37 -9.64
CA ARG A 111 4.51 -8.15 -9.97
C ARG A 111 5.33 -7.75 -8.74
N TYR A 112 4.69 -7.05 -7.81
CA TYR A 112 5.29 -6.59 -6.57
C TYR A 112 4.39 -6.95 -5.39
N ALA A 113 4.92 -6.93 -4.18
CA ALA A 113 4.13 -7.08 -2.97
C ALA A 113 4.59 -6.11 -1.89
N LEU A 114 3.65 -5.60 -1.09
CA LEU A 114 3.94 -4.95 0.18
C LEU A 114 4.00 -6.00 1.28
N MET A 115 4.96 -5.86 2.19
CA MET A 115 5.11 -6.73 3.34
C MET A 115 4.31 -6.16 4.51
N ILE A 116 3.29 -6.88 4.97
CA ILE A 116 2.36 -6.42 6.02
C ILE A 116 2.42 -7.34 7.23
N LYS A 117 2.45 -6.77 8.44
CA LYS A 117 2.43 -7.54 9.70
C LYS A 117 1.10 -7.45 10.46
N SER A 118 0.19 -6.60 10.00
CA SER A 118 -1.18 -6.53 10.50
C SER A 118 -2.13 -6.15 9.37
N LEU A 119 -3.39 -6.52 9.50
CA LEU A 119 -4.48 -6.11 8.61
C LEU A 119 -5.73 -5.94 9.47
N ARG A 120 -6.37 -4.77 9.38
CA ARG A 120 -7.54 -4.42 10.19
C ARG A 120 -8.56 -3.68 9.33
N GLU A 121 -9.82 -4.01 9.54
CA GLU A 121 -10.95 -3.19 9.08
C GLU A 121 -11.09 -2.00 10.01
N GLU A 122 -10.99 -0.80 9.45
CA GLU A 122 -11.11 0.46 10.17
C GLU A 122 -11.82 1.47 9.27
N ASP A 123 -12.48 2.49 9.85
CA ASP A 123 -13.20 3.53 9.10
C ASP A 123 -12.54 4.88 9.39
N HIS A 124 -11.78 5.40 8.43
CA HIS A 124 -11.13 6.71 8.55
C HIS A 124 -11.36 7.58 7.33
N VAL A 125 -11.48 8.88 7.56
CA VAL A 125 -11.44 9.87 6.49
C VAL A 125 -10.00 10.32 6.27
N LEU A 126 -9.47 10.05 5.06
CA LEU A 126 -8.22 10.63 4.59
C LEU A 126 -8.54 11.85 3.71
N LYS A 127 -8.13 13.02 4.17
CA LYS A 127 -8.22 14.27 3.41
C LYS A 127 -7.05 14.38 2.45
N LEU A 128 -7.24 14.02 1.18
CA LEU A 128 -6.13 13.98 0.22
C LEU A 128 -5.50 15.35 -0.06
N HIS A 129 -6.22 16.45 0.18
CA HIS A 129 -5.69 17.81 0.05
C HIS A 129 -4.74 18.20 1.20
N GLU A 130 -4.76 17.48 2.33
CA GLU A 130 -3.83 17.65 3.45
C GLU A 130 -2.64 16.66 3.35
N THR A 131 -2.35 16.16 2.15
CA THR A 131 -1.24 15.22 1.91
C THR A 131 -0.40 15.60 0.71
N ARG A 132 0.84 15.11 0.66
CA ARG A 132 1.76 15.26 -0.47
C ARG A 132 2.43 13.96 -0.85
N VAL A 133 2.74 13.81 -2.13
CA VAL A 133 3.58 12.72 -2.62
C VAL A 133 4.96 12.83 -1.98
N ALA A 134 5.38 11.78 -1.29
CA ALA A 134 6.61 11.78 -0.49
C ALA A 134 7.87 11.51 -1.31
N VAL A 135 7.75 10.78 -2.43
CA VAL A 135 8.91 10.21 -3.15
C VAL A 135 8.66 10.12 -4.66
N GLY A 136 9.75 10.17 -5.43
CA GLY A 136 9.74 9.98 -6.89
C GLY A 136 9.51 11.28 -7.67
N PRO A 137 9.30 11.19 -9.00
CA PRO A 137 9.26 12.36 -9.89
C PRO A 137 8.13 13.37 -9.61
N ASN A 138 7.12 12.97 -8.83
CA ASN A 138 5.99 13.82 -8.45
C ASN A 138 6.06 14.27 -6.99
N ALA A 139 7.20 14.10 -6.31
CA ALA A 139 7.38 14.50 -4.91
C ALA A 139 6.95 15.98 -4.68
N GLY A 140 6.27 16.23 -3.57
CA GLY A 140 5.73 17.55 -3.19
C GLY A 140 4.36 17.88 -3.80
N ARG A 141 3.89 17.12 -4.81
CA ARG A 141 2.55 17.31 -5.39
C ARG A 141 1.46 16.96 -4.38
N VAL A 142 0.42 17.80 -4.28
CA VAL A 142 -0.73 17.58 -3.39
C VAL A 142 -1.47 16.29 -3.75
N GLY A 143 -1.81 15.49 -2.74
CA GLY A 143 -2.40 14.17 -2.89
C GLY A 143 -3.68 14.17 -3.72
N ASN A 144 -4.61 15.10 -3.48
CA ASN A 144 -5.85 15.19 -4.26
C ASN A 144 -5.65 15.53 -5.74
N ARG A 145 -4.51 16.12 -6.12
CA ARG A 145 -4.13 16.40 -7.51
C ARG A 145 -3.34 15.25 -8.13
N TYR A 146 -2.70 14.42 -7.32
CA TYR A 146 -1.94 13.25 -7.76
C TYR A 146 -2.83 12.01 -7.92
N ILE A 147 -3.66 11.73 -6.90
CA ILE A 147 -4.66 10.68 -6.88
C ILE A 147 -5.91 11.12 -7.68
N LYS A 148 -5.73 11.44 -8.97
CA LYS A 148 -6.84 11.65 -9.91
C LYS A 148 -6.76 10.63 -11.05
N GLY A 149 -7.92 10.25 -11.58
CA GLY A 149 -8.02 9.30 -12.69
C GLY A 149 -7.48 7.92 -12.35
N ARG A 150 -6.48 7.46 -13.12
CA ARG A 150 -5.94 6.09 -13.08
C ARG A 150 -4.92 5.83 -11.97
N VAL A 151 -4.52 6.86 -11.21
CA VAL A 151 -3.62 6.65 -10.08
C VAL A 151 -4.41 6.03 -8.93
N ASP A 152 -3.97 4.83 -8.57
CA ASP A 152 -4.56 3.93 -7.60
C ASP A 152 -3.69 3.74 -6.36
N LYS A 153 -2.45 4.24 -6.35
CA LYS A 153 -1.51 4.10 -5.24
C LYS A 153 -0.49 5.24 -5.18
N ALA A 154 -0.11 5.60 -3.96
CA ALA A 154 0.92 6.60 -3.71
C ALA A 154 1.57 6.43 -2.32
N CYS A 155 2.82 6.83 -2.21
CA CYS A 155 3.46 7.11 -0.92
C CYS A 155 3.20 8.58 -0.58
N LEU A 156 2.46 8.83 0.50
CA LEU A 156 1.98 10.13 0.92
C LEU A 156 2.53 10.49 2.30
N LEU A 157 2.83 11.76 2.50
CA LEU A 157 3.03 12.38 3.82
C LEU A 157 1.81 13.24 4.13
N VAL A 158 1.29 13.12 5.36
CA VAL A 158 0.27 14.03 5.88
C VAL A 158 0.95 15.32 6.30
N ASP A 159 0.48 16.45 5.79
CA ASP A 159 1.08 17.77 6.05
C ASP A 159 1.06 18.09 7.56
N GLU A 160 2.13 18.68 8.08
CA GLU A 160 2.21 19.10 9.48
C GLU A 160 1.25 20.24 9.82
N LYS A 161 1.00 21.09 8.82
CA LYS A 161 0.08 22.22 8.89
C LYS A 161 -0.84 22.15 7.67
N PRO A 162 -2.17 22.08 7.84
CA PRO A 162 -3.07 22.13 6.71
C PRO A 162 -2.87 23.45 5.97
N GLU A 163 -2.56 23.40 4.67
CA GLU A 163 -2.59 24.61 3.84
C GLU A 163 -4.01 25.18 3.87
N LEU A 164 -4.15 26.46 4.21
CA LEU A 164 -5.39 27.22 4.06
C LEU A 164 -5.67 27.40 2.56
N ALA A 165 -6.10 26.33 1.90
CA ALA A 165 -6.50 26.38 0.51
C ALA A 165 -7.89 27.04 0.43
N ASN A 166 -8.01 28.17 -0.28
CA ASN A 166 -9.26 28.90 -0.43
C ASN A 166 -10.38 28.13 -1.16
N GLN A 167 -10.08 26.99 -1.78
CA GLN A 167 -11.06 26.06 -2.29
C GLN A 167 -10.42 24.67 -2.30
N SER A 168 -11.13 23.65 -1.82
CA SER A 168 -10.90 22.32 -2.37
C SER A 168 -12.25 21.66 -2.61
N GLU A 169 -12.46 21.23 -3.85
CA GLU A 169 -13.42 20.18 -4.17
C GLU A 169 -13.25 19.06 -3.13
N ASN A 170 -14.34 18.57 -2.54
CA ASN A 170 -14.33 17.46 -1.58
C ASN A 170 -13.42 16.34 -2.11
N SER A 171 -12.27 16.16 -1.46
CA SER A 171 -11.23 15.19 -1.83
C SER A 171 -10.97 14.20 -0.70
N ASP A 172 -11.97 14.04 0.14
CA ASP A 172 -12.02 13.13 1.25
C ASP A 172 -12.28 11.73 0.71
N VAL A 173 -11.43 10.79 1.09
CA VAL A 173 -11.61 9.38 0.75
C VAL A 173 -11.77 8.57 2.02
N ASN A 174 -12.70 7.61 1.98
CA ASN A 174 -12.84 6.67 3.07
C ASN A 174 -11.77 5.58 2.96
N ILE A 175 -11.07 5.34 4.06
CA ILE A 175 -10.14 4.24 4.27
C ILE A 175 -10.87 3.16 5.06
N ASN A 176 -11.02 1.99 4.45
CA ASN A 176 -11.78 0.87 5.00
C ASN A 176 -10.87 -0.22 5.60
N LEU A 177 -9.60 -0.23 5.19
CA LEU A 177 -8.62 -1.19 5.63
C LEU A 177 -7.29 -0.50 5.91
N VAL A 178 -6.66 -0.94 6.99
CA VAL A 178 -5.33 -0.49 7.39
C VAL A 178 -4.44 -1.68 7.63
N ALA A 179 -3.22 -1.62 7.10
CA ALA A 179 -2.18 -2.58 7.38
C ALA A 179 -0.88 -1.87 7.77
N GLU A 180 -0.17 -2.38 8.77
CA GLU A 180 1.15 -1.86 9.10
C GLU A 180 2.21 -2.57 8.24
N LEU A 181 3.05 -1.80 7.57
CA LEU A 181 4.14 -2.35 6.78
C LEU A 181 5.26 -2.86 7.71
N VAL A 182 6.01 -3.85 7.24
CA VAL A 182 7.19 -4.40 7.92
C VAL A 182 8.33 -4.53 6.92
N ASP A 183 9.58 -4.40 7.38
CA ASP A 183 10.77 -4.65 6.56
C ASP A 183 10.67 -5.99 5.81
N PRO A 184 11.01 -6.08 4.51
CA PRO A 184 11.61 -5.05 3.63
C PRO A 184 10.62 -4.08 2.96
N TYR A 185 9.40 -3.95 3.49
CA TYR A 185 8.32 -3.04 3.09
C TYR A 185 7.69 -3.32 1.72
N SER A 186 8.50 -3.50 0.68
CA SER A 186 8.07 -3.89 -0.66
C SER A 186 9.09 -4.79 -1.33
N VAL A 187 8.62 -5.74 -2.14
CA VAL A 187 9.43 -6.76 -2.81
C VAL A 187 8.98 -6.98 -4.25
N PHE A 188 9.90 -7.47 -5.07
CA PHE A 188 9.61 -8.05 -6.39
C PHE A 188 9.06 -9.46 -6.23
N LEU A 189 8.18 -9.86 -7.15
CA LEU A 189 7.62 -11.21 -7.23
C LEU A 189 7.94 -11.83 -8.59
N ARG A 190 8.08 -13.16 -8.61
CA ARG A 190 8.08 -13.94 -9.85
C ARG A 190 7.44 -15.31 -9.66
N ASP A 191 6.87 -15.80 -10.75
CA ASP A 191 6.56 -17.22 -10.94
C ASP A 191 7.86 -17.96 -11.31
N PRO A 192 8.11 -19.20 -10.87
CA PRO A 192 9.10 -20.05 -11.49
C PRO A 192 8.82 -20.20 -12.98
N ARG A 193 9.91 -20.25 -13.72
CA ARG A 193 9.89 -20.51 -15.16
C ARG A 193 9.58 -21.97 -15.44
#